data_AF-A0A7C4P921-F1
#
_entry.id   AF-A0A7C4P921-F1
#
_cell.length_a   1.000
_cell.length_b   1.000
_cell.length_c   1.000
_cell.angle_alpha   90.00
_cell.angle_beta   90.00
_cell.angle_gamma   90.00
#
_symmetry.space_group_name_H-M   'P 1'
#
loop_
_entity.id
_entity.type
_entity.pdbx_description
1 polymer ?
#
loop_
_entity_poly.entity_id
_entity_poly.type
_entity_poly.pdbx_seq_one_letter_code
_entity_poly.pdbx_strand_id
1 'polypeptide(L)'
;MLGEIVIVIALCYLTGLNISDKVGKVLAASLYILLVALPINRLLSELVNRFTLSSPQSEEKRRQAREKIRQALADIRRHETEDDGYWGDSDLHWLDMALTEAEEAAPASTLRLYLPGVVQLIASVCLTTGALAAVIEGAGKWAGAEAYLTWWIILPLTIGLLLLIVPFTIWYVSRPRNEKEI
;
A
#
# COMPACT_ATOMS: atom_id res chain seq x y z
N MET A 1 -15.03 -1.31 23.54
CA MET A 1 -14.58 -2.70 23.80
C MET A 1 -15.68 -3.72 23.56
N LEU A 2 -16.87 -3.64 24.19
CA LEU A 2 -17.97 -4.61 23.94
C LEU A 2 -18.63 -4.49 22.55
N GLY A 3 -18.71 -3.28 21.97
CA GLY A 3 -19.39 -3.04 20.69
C GLY A 3 -18.72 -3.70 19.47
N GLU A 4 -17.39 -3.81 19.46
CA GLU A 4 -16.65 -4.41 18.33
C GLU A 4 -16.78 -5.93 18.31
N ILE A 5 -16.81 -6.58 19.48
CA ILE A 5 -17.02 -8.03 19.61
C ILE A 5 -18.43 -8.41 19.12
N VAL A 6 -19.44 -7.58 19.40
CA VAL A 6 -20.82 -7.79 18.94
C VAL A 6 -20.92 -7.65 17.41
N ILE A 7 -20.18 -6.72 16.80
CA ILE A 7 -20.13 -6.57 15.34
C ILE A 7 -19.49 -7.80 14.68
N VAL A 8 -18.43 -8.37 15.29
CA VAL A 8 -17.78 -9.60 14.77
C VAL A 8 -18.69 -10.81 14.86
N ILE A 9 -19.38 -11.00 15.99
CA ILE A 9 -20.33 -12.11 16.16
C ILE A 9 -21.50 -11.94 15.18
N ALA A 10 -22.01 -10.71 15.01
CA ALA A 10 -23.09 -10.41 14.07
C ALA A 10 -22.67 -10.62 12.61
N LEU A 11 -21.46 -10.24 12.21
CA LEU A 11 -20.93 -10.47 10.86
C LEU A 11 -20.72 -11.96 10.58
N CYS A 12 -20.16 -12.72 11.53
CA CYS A 12 -20.01 -14.17 11.39
C CYS A 12 -21.37 -14.89 11.25
N TYR A 13 -22.39 -14.43 11.99
CA TYR A 13 -23.76 -14.92 11.86
C TYR A 13 -24.42 -14.53 10.53
N LEU A 14 -24.20 -13.29 10.05
CA LEU A 14 -24.74 -12.78 8.79
C LEU A 14 -24.13 -13.45 7.55
N THR A 15 -22.86 -13.86 7.61
CA THR A 15 -22.16 -14.52 6.48
C THR A 15 -22.35 -16.05 6.46
N GLY A 16 -23.10 -16.62 7.41
CA GLY A 16 -23.31 -18.08 7.49
C GLY A 16 -22.02 -18.88 7.74
N LEU A 17 -20.97 -18.24 8.27
CA LEU A 17 -19.70 -18.89 8.54
C LEU A 17 -19.86 -19.76 9.79
N ASN A 18 -19.91 -21.08 9.60
CA ASN A 18 -19.97 -22.01 10.71
C ASN A 18 -18.62 -22.01 11.47
N ILE A 19 -18.55 -21.22 12.54
CA ILE A 19 -17.35 -21.05 13.40
C ILE A 19 -16.96 -22.38 14.09
N SER A 20 -17.82 -23.41 14.03
CA SER A 20 -17.49 -24.76 14.49
C SER A 20 -16.43 -25.44 13.63
N ASP A 21 -16.31 -25.10 12.34
CA ASP A 21 -15.36 -25.72 11.43
C ASP A 21 -14.04 -24.93 11.34
N LYS A 22 -12.91 -25.62 11.17
CA LYS A 22 -11.57 -25.01 11.08
C LYS A 22 -11.49 -24.01 9.93
N VAL A 23 -12.13 -24.33 8.80
CA VAL A 23 -12.17 -23.45 7.62
C VAL A 23 -12.99 -22.19 7.91
N GLY A 24 -14.12 -22.34 8.61
CA GLY A 24 -14.96 -21.21 9.03
C GLY A 24 -14.23 -20.24 9.96
N LYS A 25 -13.42 -20.76 10.88
CA LYS A 25 -12.58 -19.93 11.78
C LYS A 25 -11.51 -19.14 11.02
N VAL A 26 -10.84 -19.76 10.05
CA VAL A 26 -9.80 -19.08 9.24
C VAL A 26 -10.41 -17.97 8.38
N LEU A 27 -11.56 -18.22 7.76
CA LEU A 27 -12.27 -17.23 6.95
C LEU A 27 -12.78 -16.06 7.81
N ALA A 28 -13.36 -16.35 8.98
CA ALA A 28 -13.81 -15.33 9.91
C ALA A 28 -12.66 -14.46 10.43
N ALA A 29 -11.51 -15.07 10.77
CA ALA A 29 -10.32 -14.36 11.20
C ALA A 29 -9.76 -13.46 10.07
N SER A 30 -9.72 -13.97 8.84
CA SER A 30 -9.27 -13.20 7.67
C SER A 30 -10.20 -12.03 7.37
N LEU A 31 -11.51 -12.23 7.45
CA LEU A 31 -12.51 -11.17 7.26
C LEU A 31 -12.40 -10.10 8.35
N TYR A 32 -12.18 -10.51 9.60
CA TYR A 32 -11.97 -9.59 10.70
C TYR A 32 -10.73 -8.71 10.49
N ILE A 33 -9.60 -9.32 10.12
CA ILE A 33 -8.37 -8.58 9.80
C ILE A 33 -8.63 -7.58 8.67
N LEU A 34 -9.36 -7.98 7.63
CA LEU A 34 -9.72 -7.09 6.51
C LEU A 34 -10.54 -5.89 6.99
N LEU A 35 -11.55 -6.12 7.83
CA LEU A 35 -12.41 -5.05 8.37
C LEU A 35 -11.63 -4.08 9.25
N VAL A 36 -10.73 -4.59 10.10
CA VAL A 36 -9.88 -3.76 10.97
C VAL A 36 -8.79 -3.03 10.17
N ALA A 37 -8.41 -3.54 9.00
CA ALA A 37 -7.46 -2.89 8.09
C ALA A 37 -8.08 -1.73 7.28
N LEU A 38 -9.41 -1.70 7.09
CA LEU A 38 -10.08 -0.66 6.29
C LEU A 38 -9.83 0.78 6.79
N PRO A 39 -9.89 1.09 8.10
CA PRO A 39 -9.51 2.40 8.61
C PRO A 39 -8.08 2.81 8.27
N ILE A 40 -7.11 1.90 8.40
CA ILE A 40 -5.70 2.16 8.04
C ILE A 40 -5.60 2.44 6.55
N ASN A 41 -6.28 1.64 5.71
CA ASN A 41 -6.29 1.84 4.28
C ASN A 41 -6.91 3.19 3.88
N ARG A 42 -7.99 3.61 4.55
CA ARG A 42 -8.59 4.94 4.34
C ARG A 42 -7.64 6.07 4.71
N LEU A 43 -6.94 5.95 5.84
CA LEU A 43 -5.94 6.94 6.27
C LEU A 43 -4.79 7.03 5.26
N LEU A 44 -4.28 5.90 4.77
CA LEU A 44 -3.26 5.87 3.73
C LEU A 44 -3.75 6.49 2.42
N SER A 45 -4.97 6.15 1.98
CA SER A 45 -5.57 6.74 0.80
C SER A 45 -5.77 8.25 0.94
N GLU A 46 -6.21 8.73 2.11
CA GLU A 46 -6.35 10.16 2.37
C GLU A 46 -5.01 10.87 2.41
N LEU A 47 -3.99 10.26 3.01
CA LEU A 47 -2.63 10.78 3.02
C LEU A 47 -2.09 10.92 1.58
N VAL A 48 -2.20 9.87 0.77
CA VAL A 48 -1.84 9.92 -0.66
C VAL A 48 -2.66 10.99 -1.40
N ASN A 49 -3.95 11.12 -1.12
CA ASN A 49 -4.79 12.14 -1.75
C ASN A 49 -4.39 13.56 -1.38
N ARG A 50 -4.08 13.81 -0.10
CA ARG A 50 -3.60 15.13 0.37
C ARG A 50 -2.29 15.51 -0.28
N PHE A 51 -1.36 14.57 -0.39
CA PHE A 51 -0.11 14.83 -1.10
C PHE A 51 -0.33 14.99 -2.60
N THR A 52 -1.32 14.32 -3.20
CA THR A 52 -1.56 14.34 -4.66
C THR A 52 -2.64 15.32 -5.15
N LEU A 53 -3.08 16.28 -4.31
CA LEU A 53 -4.11 17.28 -4.61
C LEU A 53 -3.72 18.10 -5.85
N SER A 54 -4.51 17.98 -6.91
CA SER A 54 -4.28 18.62 -8.22
C SER A 54 -5.22 19.79 -8.49
N SER A 55 -4.72 20.80 -9.22
CA SER A 55 -5.56 21.87 -9.79
C SER A 55 -6.21 21.40 -11.10
N PRO A 56 -7.35 21.98 -11.54
CA PRO A 56 -8.05 21.55 -12.76
C PRO A 56 -7.20 21.64 -14.04
N GLN A 57 -6.25 22.58 -14.11
CA GLN A 57 -5.33 22.71 -15.24
C GLN A 57 -4.27 21.60 -15.29
N SER A 58 -4.08 20.86 -14.19
CA SER A 58 -3.08 19.79 -14.10
C SER A 58 -3.62 18.40 -14.45
N GLU A 59 -4.94 18.23 -14.62
CA GLU A 59 -5.53 16.91 -14.90
C GLU A 59 -5.26 16.42 -16.32
N GLU A 60 -5.35 17.30 -17.31
CA GLU A 60 -5.09 16.97 -18.71
C GLU A 60 -3.60 16.67 -18.94
N LYS A 61 -2.71 17.49 -18.36
CA LYS A 61 -1.26 17.22 -18.37
C LYS A 61 -0.91 15.93 -17.62
N ARG A 62 -1.57 15.61 -16.50
CA ARG A 62 -1.42 14.31 -15.83
C ARG A 62 -1.90 13.14 -16.68
N ARG A 63 -3.00 13.28 -17.41
CA ARG A 63 -3.47 12.22 -18.33
C ARG A 63 -2.43 11.94 -19.40
N GLN A 64 -1.90 13.00 -20.03
CA GLN A 64 -0.86 12.88 -21.04
C GLN A 64 0.42 12.26 -20.46
N ALA A 65 0.87 12.70 -19.29
CA ALA A 65 2.07 12.15 -18.64
C ALA A 65 1.87 10.69 -18.20
N ARG A 66 0.69 10.33 -17.68
CA ARG A 66 0.36 8.92 -17.35
C ARG A 66 0.35 8.04 -18.58
N GLU A 67 -0.15 8.53 -19.70
CA GLU A 67 -0.17 7.79 -20.95
C GLU A 67 1.27 7.57 -21.47
N LYS A 68 2.12 8.59 -21.39
CA LYS A 68 3.56 8.47 -21.70
C LYS A 68 4.27 7.43 -20.81
N ILE A 69 4.03 7.46 -19.49
CA ILE A 69 4.59 6.47 -18.56
C ILE A 69 4.09 5.06 -18.89
N ARG A 70 2.81 4.92 -19.24
CA ARG A 70 2.22 3.63 -19.60
C ARG A 70 2.81 3.07 -20.89
N GLN A 71 3.05 3.93 -21.87
CA GLN A 71 3.71 3.58 -23.13
C GLN A 71 5.17 3.18 -22.89
N ALA A 72 5.94 3.98 -22.13
CA ALA A 72 7.32 3.65 -21.79
C ALA A 72 7.45 2.29 -21.07
N LEU A 73 6.57 2.00 -20.11
CA LEU A 73 6.55 0.69 -19.44
C LEU A 73 6.17 -0.47 -20.36
N ALA A 74 5.29 -0.23 -21.34
CA ALA A 74 4.92 -1.23 -22.33
C ALA A 74 6.07 -1.50 -23.32
N ASP A 75 6.80 -0.45 -23.71
CA ASP A 75 7.95 -0.54 -24.61
C ASP A 75 9.12 -1.27 -23.95
N ILE A 76 9.45 -0.96 -22.69
CA ILE A 76 10.44 -1.70 -21.90
C ILE A 76 10.11 -3.19 -21.88
N ARG A 77 8.86 -3.52 -21.57
CA ARG A 77 8.40 -4.92 -21.48
C ARG A 77 8.48 -5.64 -22.82
N ARG A 78 8.33 -4.92 -23.93
CA ARG A 78 8.43 -5.47 -25.28
C ARG A 78 9.89 -5.70 -25.67
N HIS A 79 10.75 -4.71 -25.45
CA HIS A 79 12.18 -4.80 -25.77
C HIS A 79 12.89 -5.88 -24.95
N GLU A 80 12.50 -6.06 -23.68
CA GLU A 80 13.01 -7.14 -22.82
C GLU A 80 12.64 -8.55 -23.34
N THR A 81 11.55 -8.69 -24.13
CA THR A 81 11.11 -9.97 -24.70
C THR A 81 11.55 -10.21 -26.15
N GLU A 82 11.87 -9.16 -26.91
CA GLU A 82 12.17 -9.26 -28.35
C GLU A 82 13.67 -9.15 -28.67
N ASP A 83 14.51 -8.64 -27.75
CA ASP A 83 15.92 -8.37 -28.03
C ASP A 83 16.85 -8.88 -26.90
N ASP A 84 17.52 -10.02 -27.16
CA ASP A 84 18.47 -10.68 -26.23
C ASP A 84 19.69 -9.82 -25.88
N GLY A 85 19.92 -8.71 -26.61
CA GLY A 85 21.03 -7.76 -26.41
C GLY A 85 20.63 -6.43 -25.78
N TYR A 86 19.39 -6.30 -25.29
CA TYR A 86 18.86 -5.03 -24.79
C TYR A 86 19.46 -4.64 -23.42
N TRP A 87 20.01 -3.41 -23.34
CA TRP A 87 20.70 -2.90 -22.15
C TRP A 87 19.85 -1.97 -21.26
N GLY A 88 18.61 -1.64 -21.65
CA GLY A 88 17.67 -0.90 -20.77
C GLY A 88 17.91 0.60 -20.60
N ASP A 89 19.13 1.10 -20.80
CA ASP A 89 19.52 2.47 -20.44
C ASP A 89 18.69 3.57 -21.12
N SER A 90 18.41 3.41 -22.42
CA SER A 90 17.63 4.39 -23.18
C SER A 90 16.19 4.49 -22.69
N ASP A 91 15.52 3.36 -22.41
CA ASP A 91 14.12 3.40 -22.00
C ASP A 91 13.97 3.77 -20.51
N LEU A 92 14.99 3.48 -19.69
CA LEU A 92 15.08 4.04 -18.33
C LEU A 92 15.12 5.57 -18.38
N HIS A 93 15.90 6.14 -19.30
CA HIS A 93 15.98 7.60 -19.48
C HIS A 93 14.64 8.20 -19.94
N TRP A 94 13.95 7.55 -20.89
CA TRP A 94 12.61 7.98 -21.32
C TRP A 94 11.58 7.88 -20.18
N LEU A 95 11.67 6.84 -19.34
CA LEU A 95 10.82 6.67 -18.17
C LEU A 95 11.08 7.76 -17.13
N ASP A 96 12.35 8.06 -16.82
CA ASP A 96 12.74 9.12 -15.88
C ASP A 96 12.28 10.51 -16.36
N MET A 97 12.42 10.78 -17.66
CA MET A 97 11.92 12.03 -18.26
C MET A 97 10.39 12.12 -18.16
N ALA A 98 9.67 11.04 -18.45
CA ALA A 98 8.21 11.00 -18.34
C ALA A 98 7.73 11.15 -16.88
N LEU A 99 8.46 10.58 -15.91
CA LEU A 99 8.20 10.76 -14.48
C LEU A 99 8.47 12.20 -14.04
N THR A 100 9.55 12.82 -14.53
CA THR A 100 9.89 14.22 -14.25
C THR A 100 8.85 15.17 -14.81
N GLU A 101 8.43 14.99 -16.08
CA GLU A 101 7.34 15.76 -16.70
C GLU A 101 6.02 15.62 -15.94
N ALA A 102 5.72 14.41 -15.42
CA ALA A 102 4.53 14.18 -14.61
C ALA A 102 4.57 14.93 -13.27
N GLU A 103 5.74 14.95 -12.63
CA GLU A 103 5.95 15.60 -11.34
C GLU A 103 6.01 17.14 -11.47
N GLU A 104 6.55 17.66 -12.56
CA GLU A 104 6.48 19.10 -12.91
C GLU A 104 5.07 19.55 -13.26
N ALA A 105 4.32 18.73 -14.01
CA ALA A 105 2.94 19.04 -14.40
C ALA A 105 1.97 19.01 -13.21
N ALA A 106 2.22 18.13 -12.24
CA ALA A 106 1.46 18.05 -11.01
C ALA A 106 2.39 17.58 -9.88
N PRO A 107 2.83 18.49 -8.99
CA PRO A 107 3.70 18.11 -7.88
C PRO A 107 3.05 17.02 -7.05
N ALA A 108 3.86 16.03 -6.64
CA ALA A 108 3.46 14.84 -5.91
C ALA A 108 2.52 13.87 -6.64
N SER A 109 2.30 14.05 -7.95
CA SER A 109 1.38 13.21 -8.71
C SER A 109 1.84 11.78 -8.92
N THR A 110 3.15 11.54 -8.82
CA THR A 110 3.81 10.24 -8.98
C THR A 110 3.70 9.35 -7.74
N LEU A 111 3.39 9.89 -6.55
CA LEU A 111 3.21 9.09 -5.33
C LEU A 111 2.15 7.99 -5.49
N ARG A 112 1.10 8.22 -6.31
CA ARG A 112 0.08 7.20 -6.64
C ARG A 112 0.61 6.05 -7.50
N LEU A 113 1.69 6.26 -8.26
CA LEU A 113 2.34 5.21 -9.05
C LEU A 113 3.15 4.30 -8.13
N TYR A 114 3.84 4.86 -7.14
CA TYR A 114 4.63 4.10 -6.17
C TYR A 114 3.77 3.45 -5.06
N LEU A 115 2.64 4.08 -4.69
CA LEU A 115 1.73 3.59 -3.66
C LEU A 115 0.30 3.36 -4.21
N PRO A 116 0.09 2.40 -5.13
CA PRO A 116 -1.23 2.12 -5.68
C PRO A 116 -2.17 1.56 -4.60
N GLY A 117 -3.48 1.69 -4.79
CA GLY A 117 -4.48 1.28 -3.79
C GLY A 117 -4.38 -0.18 -3.33
N VAL A 118 -3.91 -1.08 -4.22
CA VAL A 118 -3.65 -2.49 -3.87
C VAL A 118 -2.47 -2.60 -2.88
N VAL A 119 -1.39 -1.85 -3.08
CA VAL A 119 -0.24 -1.83 -2.17
C VAL A 119 -0.63 -1.21 -0.83
N GLN A 120 -1.45 -0.15 -0.83
CA GLN A 120 -2.01 0.43 0.40
C GLN A 120 -2.84 -0.59 1.18
N LEU A 121 -3.66 -1.38 0.50
CA LEU A 121 -4.48 -2.43 1.12
C LEU A 121 -3.60 -3.52 1.73
N ILE A 122 -2.60 -4.01 0.99
CA ILE A 122 -1.66 -5.03 1.47
C ILE A 122 -0.89 -4.51 2.69
N ALA A 123 -0.34 -3.29 2.62
CA ALA A 123 0.35 -2.66 3.74
C ALA A 123 -0.57 -2.54 4.97
N SER A 124 -1.83 -2.15 4.77
CA SER A 124 -2.83 -2.04 5.84
C SER A 124 -3.11 -3.38 6.51
N VAL A 125 -3.28 -4.45 5.73
CA VAL A 125 -3.50 -5.81 6.26
C VAL A 125 -2.27 -6.30 7.04
N CYS A 126 -1.07 -6.09 6.50
CA CYS A 126 0.18 -6.47 7.16
C CYS A 126 0.37 -5.75 8.50
N LEU A 127 0.18 -4.42 8.53
CA LEU A 127 0.26 -3.62 9.75
C LEU A 127 -0.79 -4.03 10.78
N THR A 128 -2.03 -4.25 10.33
CA THR A 128 -3.14 -4.68 11.20
C THR A 128 -2.85 -6.04 11.82
N THR A 129 -2.36 -6.99 11.02
CA THR A 129 -2.04 -8.35 11.47
C THR A 129 -0.96 -8.32 12.55
N GLY A 130 0.13 -7.59 12.30
CA GLY A 130 1.22 -7.47 13.25
C GLY A 130 0.85 -6.72 14.53
N ALA A 131 0.04 -5.65 14.42
CA ALA A 131 -0.48 -4.93 15.58
C ALA A 131 -1.44 -5.79 16.41
N LEU A 132 -2.33 -6.56 15.76
CA LEU A 132 -3.23 -7.48 16.44
C LEU A 132 -2.46 -8.57 17.19
N ALA A 133 -1.44 -9.16 16.55
CA ALA A 133 -0.57 -10.15 17.18
C ALA A 133 0.14 -9.56 18.42
N ALA A 134 0.58 -8.30 18.36
CA ALA A 134 1.23 -7.62 19.48
C ALA A 134 0.26 -7.35 20.65
N VAL A 135 -0.98 -6.96 20.34
CA VAL A 135 -2.03 -6.76 21.35
C VAL A 135 -2.37 -8.09 22.03
N ILE A 136 -2.50 -9.17 21.27
CA ILE A 136 -2.78 -10.51 21.83
C ILE A 136 -1.60 -10.99 22.69
N GLU A 137 -0.36 -10.82 22.22
CA GLU A 137 0.83 -11.19 23.01
C GLU A 137 0.92 -10.39 24.31
N GLY A 138 0.68 -9.07 24.25
CA GLY A 138 0.66 -8.20 25.43
C GLY A 138 -0.43 -8.58 26.43
N ALA A 139 -1.66 -8.84 25.94
CA ALA A 139 -2.76 -9.28 26.78
C ALA A 139 -2.50 -10.66 27.41
N GLY A 140 -1.91 -11.59 26.65
CA GLY A 140 -1.51 -12.90 27.12
C GLY A 140 -0.49 -12.82 28.25
N LYS A 141 0.58 -12.04 28.07
CA LYS A 141 1.59 -11.80 29.10
C LYS A 141 1.00 -11.15 30.35
N TRP A 142 0.09 -10.20 30.18
CA TRP A 142 -0.60 -9.57 31.31
C TRP A 142 -1.49 -10.54 32.09
N ALA A 143 -2.09 -11.52 31.40
CA ALA A 143 -2.87 -12.60 31.99
C ALA A 143 -2.02 -13.76 32.56
N GLY A 144 -0.69 -13.66 32.54
CA GLY A 144 0.22 -14.73 32.98
C GLY A 144 0.29 -15.92 32.01
N ALA A 145 -0.17 -15.77 30.78
CA ALA A 145 -0.11 -16.77 29.73
C ALA A 145 1.11 -16.53 28.82
N GLU A 146 1.81 -17.61 28.46
CA GLU A 146 2.89 -17.55 27.49
C GLU A 146 2.33 -17.59 26.07
N ALA A 147 2.21 -16.42 25.44
CA ALA A 147 1.88 -16.30 24.02
C ALA A 147 3.18 -16.12 23.21
N TYR A 148 3.47 -17.07 22.32
CA TYR A 148 4.65 -17.07 21.45
C TYR A 148 4.31 -16.55 20.05
N LEU A 149 3.94 -15.27 19.93
CA LEU A 149 3.51 -14.64 18.66
C LEU A 149 4.57 -13.74 18.03
N THR A 150 5.81 -13.75 18.54
CA THR A 150 6.89 -12.84 18.13
C THR A 150 7.08 -12.76 16.61
N TRP A 151 7.07 -13.89 15.90
CA TRP A 151 7.21 -13.89 14.44
C TRP A 151 5.98 -13.38 13.69
N TRP A 152 4.79 -13.56 14.25
CA TRP A 152 3.53 -13.01 13.75
C TRP A 152 3.40 -11.50 13.99
N ILE A 153 4.27 -10.94 14.84
CA ILE A 153 4.42 -9.50 15.02
C ILE A 153 5.47 -8.96 14.05
N ILE A 154 6.69 -9.52 14.09
CA ILE A 154 7.85 -8.98 13.37
C ILE A 154 7.65 -9.03 11.86
N LEU A 155 7.27 -10.18 11.29
CA LEU A 155 7.19 -10.33 9.84
C LEU A 155 6.13 -9.42 9.21
N PRO A 156 4.87 -9.40 9.68
CA PRO A 156 3.85 -8.55 9.05
C PRO A 156 4.13 -7.06 9.25
N LEU A 157 4.63 -6.64 10.42
CA LEU A 157 4.99 -5.24 10.64
C LEU A 157 6.13 -4.79 9.74
N THR A 158 7.18 -5.61 9.61
CA THR A 158 8.34 -5.27 8.77
C THR A 158 7.92 -5.14 7.31
N ILE A 159 7.14 -6.09 6.79
CA ILE A 159 6.63 -6.04 5.41
C ILE A 159 5.73 -4.81 5.22
N GLY A 160 4.78 -4.59 6.12
CA GLY A 160 3.86 -3.45 6.05
C GLY A 160 4.59 -2.10 6.08
N LEU A 161 5.61 -1.96 6.92
CA LEU A 161 6.45 -0.76 7.00
C LEU A 161 7.29 -0.57 5.74
N LEU A 162 7.93 -1.62 5.22
CA LEU A 162 8.73 -1.52 3.99
C LEU A 162 7.88 -1.09 2.79
N LEU A 163 6.67 -1.64 2.68
CA LEU A 163 5.70 -1.26 1.63
C LEU A 163 5.24 0.20 1.71
N LEU A 164 5.43 0.87 2.86
CA LEU A 164 5.15 2.30 3.00
C LEU A 164 6.41 3.15 2.83
N ILE A 165 7.48 2.79 3.54
CA ILE A 165 8.70 3.59 3.63
C ILE A 165 9.44 3.62 2.28
N VAL A 166 9.57 2.48 1.60
CA VAL A 166 10.36 2.41 0.36
C VAL A 166 9.71 3.26 -0.74
N PRO A 167 8.42 3.09 -1.07
CA PRO A 167 7.74 3.97 -2.04
C PRO A 167 7.78 5.45 -1.66
N PHE A 168 7.60 5.77 -0.37
CA PHE A 168 7.58 7.14 0.10
C PHE A 168 8.96 7.80 0.03
N THR A 169 10.02 7.05 0.34
CA THR A 169 11.41 7.53 0.26
C THR A 169 11.82 7.74 -1.19
N ILE A 170 11.50 6.81 -2.08
CA ILE A 170 11.76 6.96 -3.52
C ILE A 170 11.05 8.20 -4.03
N TRP A 171 9.75 8.34 -3.77
CA TRP A 171 9.00 9.53 -4.16
C TRP A 171 9.60 10.83 -3.59
N TYR A 172 10.00 10.84 -2.32
CA TYR A 172 10.58 12.02 -1.67
C TYR A 172 11.90 12.45 -2.30
N VAL A 173 12.77 11.49 -2.65
CA VAL A 173 14.09 11.75 -3.25
C VAL A 173 13.97 12.09 -4.73
N SER A 174 13.06 11.46 -5.46
CA SER A 174 12.83 11.69 -6.90
C SER A 174 12.10 13.00 -7.21
N ARG A 175 11.59 13.71 -6.20
CA ARG A 175 10.90 14.98 -6.40
C ARG A 175 11.89 16.06 -6.85
N PRO A 176 11.70 16.72 -8.01
CA PRO A 176 12.55 17.83 -8.42
C PRO A 176 12.42 18.94 -7.38
N ARG A 177 13.52 19.29 -6.71
CA ARG A 177 13.58 20.44 -5.81
C ARG A 177 13.43 21.69 -6.66
N ASN A 178 12.27 22.35 -6.57
CA ASN A 178 12.16 23.71 -7.07
C ASN A 178 13.17 24.57 -6.30
N GLU A 179 14.18 25.10 -7.00
CA GLU A 179 15.23 25.98 -6.46
C GLU A 179 14.72 27.34 -5.93
N LYS A 180 13.41 27.49 -5.66
CA LYS A 180 12.79 28.73 -5.20
C LYS A 180 12.47 28.78 -3.70
N GLU A 181 12.90 27.77 -2.94
CA GLU A 181 12.81 27.77 -1.48
C GLU A 181 14.23 27.82 -0.86
N ILE A 182 14.97 28.90 -1.12
CA ILE A 182 16.05 29.41 -0.26
C ILE A 182 15.93 30.94 -0.19
#